data_AF-A0A9W8FJ63-F1
#
_entry.id   AF-A0A9W8FJ63-F1
#
_cell.length_a   1.000
_cell.length_b   1.000
_cell.length_c   1.000
_cell.angle_alpha   90.00
_cell.angle_beta   90.00
_cell.angle_gamma   90.00
#
_symmetry.space_group_name_H-M   'P 1'
#
loop_
_entity.id
_entity.type
_entity.pdbx_description
1 polymer ?
#
loop_
_entity_poly.entity_id
_entity_poly.type
_entity_poly.pdbx_seq_one_letter_code
_entity_poly.pdbx_strand_id
1 'polypeptide(L)'
;MFFDHLDREGGFFYERWGDAPVNSIATALFLQKEEVHWFNDIGYFHPGWQHCPSGDAWLRNRCTCDSEDRDRTITNAGWGKCFHSWELLPDRPPIFRKART
;
A
#
# COMPACT_ATOMS: atom_id res chain seq x y z
N MET A 1 8.53 -21.89 -5.13
CA MET A 1 8.60 -20.44 -4.81
C MET A 1 7.31 -20.02 -4.11
N PHE A 2 7.17 -18.77 -3.64
CA PHE A 2 5.99 -18.30 -2.89
C PHE A 2 4.67 -18.54 -3.65
N PHE A 3 4.62 -18.18 -4.94
CA PHE A 3 3.44 -18.38 -5.76
C PHE A 3 3.08 -19.86 -5.95
N ASP A 4 4.06 -20.72 -6.28
CA ASP A 4 3.81 -22.17 -6.46
C ASP A 4 3.22 -22.83 -5.21
N HIS A 5 3.59 -22.34 -4.02
CA HIS A 5 2.98 -22.82 -2.78
C HIS A 5 1.50 -22.45 -2.74
N LEU A 6 1.16 -21.17 -2.92
CA LEU A 6 -0.24 -20.71 -2.89
C LEU A 6 -1.11 -21.37 -3.98
N ASP A 7 -0.56 -21.57 -5.17
CA ASP A 7 -1.26 -22.23 -6.28
C ASP A 7 -1.61 -23.68 -5.93
N ARG A 8 -0.66 -24.40 -5.30
CA ARG A 8 -0.89 -25.77 -4.82
C ARG A 8 -1.84 -25.88 -3.64
N GLU A 9 -1.89 -24.88 -2.76
CA GLU A 9 -2.88 -24.82 -1.67
C GLU A 9 -4.32 -24.60 -2.21
N GLY A 10 -4.45 -24.08 -3.44
CA GLY A 10 -5.74 -23.99 -4.13
C GLY A 10 -6.67 -22.87 -3.63
N GLY A 11 -6.21 -21.99 -2.74
CA GLY A 11 -7.01 -20.88 -2.20
C GLY A 11 -7.47 -19.85 -3.24
N PHE A 12 -6.88 -19.84 -4.44
CA PHE A 12 -7.39 -19.08 -5.58
C PHE A 12 -8.75 -19.58 -6.10
N PHE A 13 -9.04 -20.88 -5.95
CA PHE A 13 -10.28 -21.51 -6.46
C PHE A 13 -11.22 -21.96 -5.34
N TYR A 14 -10.67 -22.50 -4.25
CA TYR A 14 -11.45 -22.95 -3.10
C TYR A 14 -11.79 -21.82 -2.13
N GLU A 15 -11.05 -20.71 -2.20
CA GLU A 15 -11.36 -19.46 -1.50
C GLU A 15 -11.48 -18.30 -2.50
N ARG A 16 -11.09 -17.09 -2.10
CA ARG A 16 -11.11 -15.89 -2.94
C ARG A 16 -9.85 -15.06 -2.73
N TRP A 17 -8.68 -15.71 -2.80
CA TRP A 17 -7.40 -15.02 -2.71
C TRP A 17 -7.23 -14.09 -3.91
N GLY A 18 -7.27 -12.78 -3.65
CA GLY A 18 -6.98 -11.78 -4.66
C GLY A 18 -5.48 -11.63 -4.89
N ASP A 19 -5.12 -11.13 -6.06
CA ASP A 19 -3.74 -10.77 -6.39
C ASP A 19 -3.20 -9.65 -5.47
N ALA A 20 -4.03 -8.66 -5.11
CA ALA A 20 -3.63 -7.55 -4.24
C ALA A 20 -3.07 -8.00 -2.87
N PRO A 21 -3.77 -8.84 -2.06
CA PRO A 21 -3.19 -9.34 -0.81
C PRO A 21 -1.99 -10.28 -1.04
N VAL A 22 -1.99 -11.09 -2.09
CA VAL A 22 -0.85 -11.98 -2.42
C VAL A 22 0.42 -11.19 -2.71
N ASN A 23 0.33 -10.17 -3.57
CA ASN A 23 1.44 -9.28 -3.88
C ASN A 23 1.89 -8.50 -2.65
N SER A 24 0.95 -7.99 -1.86
CA SER A 24 1.26 -7.23 -0.64
C SER A 24 2.00 -8.05 0.40
N ILE A 25 1.63 -9.33 0.59
CA ILE A 25 2.35 -10.26 1.48
C ILE A 25 3.75 -10.57 0.93
N ALA A 26 3.88 -10.85 -0.36
CA ALA A 26 5.19 -11.10 -0.98
C ALA A 26 6.13 -9.89 -0.81
N THR A 27 5.64 -8.70 -1.13
CA THR A 27 6.36 -7.43 -0.97
C THR A 27 6.79 -7.20 0.48
N ALA A 28 5.89 -7.41 1.45
CA ALA A 28 6.20 -7.21 2.86
C ALA A 28 7.18 -8.24 3.45
N LEU A 29 7.24 -9.45 2.88
CA LEU A 29 8.15 -10.52 3.34
C LEU A 29 9.52 -10.47 2.67
N PHE A 30 9.59 -10.07 1.41
CA PHE A 30 10.80 -10.24 0.59
C PHE A 30 11.55 -8.94 0.28
N LEU A 31 10.94 -7.77 0.50
CA LEU A 31 11.58 -6.47 0.32
C LEU A 31 11.73 -5.73 1.66
N GLN A 32 12.72 -4.84 1.74
CA GLN A 32 12.78 -3.83 2.79
C GLN A 32 11.77 -2.71 2.49
N LYS A 33 11.31 -2.00 3.53
CA LYS A 33 10.31 -0.94 3.36
C LYS A 33 10.81 0.16 2.43
N GLU A 34 12.11 0.47 2.46
CA GLU A 34 12.71 1.52 1.63
C GLU A 34 12.75 1.15 0.13
N GLU A 35 12.56 -0.13 -0.21
CA GLU A 35 12.48 -0.61 -1.60
C GLU A 35 11.07 -0.47 -2.18
N VAL A 36 10.08 -0.09 -1.36
CA VAL A 36 8.68 0.01 -1.73
C VAL A 36 8.24 1.47 -1.62
N HIS A 37 7.88 2.06 -2.75
CA HIS A 37 7.58 3.48 -2.84
C HIS A 37 6.08 3.77 -2.77
N TRP A 38 5.69 4.69 -1.88
CA TRP A 38 4.35 5.29 -1.88
C TRP A 38 4.36 6.62 -2.63
N PHE A 39 3.65 6.68 -3.75
CA PHE A 39 3.56 7.86 -4.62
C PHE A 39 2.64 8.93 -4.02
N ASN A 40 3.17 9.77 -3.13
CA ASN A 40 2.41 10.83 -2.45
C ASN A 40 1.86 11.92 -3.37
N ASP A 41 2.40 12.06 -4.58
CA ASP A 41 2.20 13.18 -5.49
C ASP A 41 1.35 12.85 -6.72
N ILE A 42 0.93 11.58 -6.88
CA ILE A 42 0.10 11.13 -8.00
C ILE A 42 -1.37 11.06 -7.58
N GLY A 43 -2.24 11.83 -8.24
CA GLY A 43 -3.69 11.67 -8.09
C GLY A 43 -4.20 10.41 -8.79
N TYR A 44 -4.96 9.58 -8.09
CA TYR A 44 -5.51 8.33 -8.64
C TYR A 44 -6.93 8.07 -8.13
N PHE A 45 -7.78 7.50 -8.99
CA PHE A 45 -9.15 7.12 -8.66
C PHE A 45 -9.45 5.70 -9.12
N HIS A 46 -10.00 4.91 -8.21
CA HIS A 46 -10.63 3.62 -8.51
C HIS A 46 -11.98 3.58 -7.80
N PRO A 47 -13.10 3.22 -8.45
CA PRO A 47 -14.44 3.36 -7.88
C PRO A 47 -14.53 3.02 -6.38
N GLY A 48 -14.97 4.00 -5.58
CA GLY A 48 -15.06 3.93 -4.12
C GLY A 48 -13.86 4.54 -3.37
N TRP A 49 -12.70 4.64 -4.00
CA TRP A 49 -11.45 5.08 -3.38
C TRP A 49 -10.70 6.08 -4.25
N GLN A 50 -10.01 7.02 -3.62
CA GLN A 50 -9.10 7.92 -4.32
C GLN A 50 -7.83 8.15 -3.52
N HIS A 51 -6.72 8.39 -4.22
CA HIS A 51 -5.55 9.05 -3.66
C HIS A 51 -5.51 10.46 -4.24
N CYS A 52 -5.59 11.47 -3.38
CA CYS A 52 -5.58 12.86 -3.80
C CYS A 52 -4.47 13.61 -3.06
N PRO A 53 -3.38 14.02 -3.75
CA PRO A 53 -2.35 14.88 -3.18
C PRO A 53 -2.97 16.17 -2.62
N SER A 54 -2.36 16.79 -1.61
CA SER A 54 -2.82 18.06 -1.02
C SER A 54 -1.74 19.15 -1.08
N GLY A 55 -2.13 20.40 -0.78
CA GLY A 55 -1.21 21.54 -0.74
C GLY A 55 -0.49 21.80 -2.06
N ASP A 56 0.81 22.08 -1.98
CA ASP A 56 1.65 22.43 -3.14
C ASP A 56 1.72 21.31 -4.19
N ALA A 57 1.62 20.04 -3.78
CA ALA A 57 1.63 18.93 -4.73
C ALA A 57 0.39 18.94 -5.63
N TRP A 58 -0.78 19.25 -5.06
CA TRP A 58 -2.03 19.36 -5.80
C TRP A 58 -1.97 20.45 -6.87
N LEU A 59 -1.49 21.64 -6.50
CA LEU A 59 -1.36 22.78 -7.41
C LEU A 59 -0.31 22.54 -8.49
N ARG A 60 0.88 22.07 -8.12
CA ARG A 60 1.98 21.83 -9.08
C ARG A 60 1.64 20.74 -10.10
N ASN A 61 0.95 19.68 -9.66
CA ASN A 61 0.59 18.55 -10.52
C ASN A 61 -0.76 18.72 -11.21
N ARG A 62 -1.44 19.85 -11.03
CA ARG A 62 -2.74 20.17 -11.63
C ARG A 62 -3.78 19.08 -11.35
N CYS A 63 -3.85 18.64 -10.10
CA CYS A 63 -4.81 17.63 -9.68
C CYS A 63 -6.26 18.14 -9.86
N THR A 64 -7.19 17.21 -10.09
CA THR A 64 -8.62 17.52 -10.30
C THR A 64 -9.54 16.87 -9.26
N CYS A 65 -8.99 16.08 -8.35
CA CYS A 65 -9.70 15.44 -7.25
C CYS A 65 -9.89 16.43 -6.08
N ASP A 66 -10.89 16.16 -5.25
CA ASP A 66 -11.11 16.88 -3.99
C ASP A 66 -10.20 16.30 -2.90
N SER A 67 -9.21 17.07 -2.43
CA SER A 67 -8.29 16.62 -1.37
C SER A 67 -8.94 16.55 0.01
N GLU A 68 -10.11 17.20 0.19
CA GLU A 68 -10.81 17.26 1.47
C GLU A 68 -11.87 16.15 1.64
N ASP A 69 -12.08 15.31 0.62
CA ASP A 69 -12.98 14.15 0.70
C ASP A 69 -12.46 13.16 1.75
N ARG A 70 -13.16 13.05 2.87
CA ARG A 70 -12.78 12.17 3.98
C ARG A 70 -13.16 10.72 3.76
N ASP A 71 -14.19 10.48 2.93
CA ASP A 71 -14.75 9.16 2.74
C ASP A 71 -13.88 8.37 1.76
N ARG A 72 -13.56 8.95 0.60
CA ARG A 72 -12.86 8.26 -0.49
C ARG A 72 -11.34 8.35 -0.40
N THR A 73 -10.80 9.44 0.16
CA THR A 73 -9.35 9.66 0.16
C THR A 73 -8.64 8.66 1.06
N ILE A 74 -7.76 7.83 0.50
CA ILE A 74 -7.13 6.69 1.16
C ILE A 74 -6.05 7.08 2.17
N THR A 75 -5.53 8.31 2.10
CA THR A 75 -4.55 8.85 3.05
C THR A 75 -5.18 9.35 4.35
N ASN A 76 -6.50 9.52 4.39
CA ASN A 76 -7.22 9.82 5.62
C ASN A 76 -7.40 8.57 6.48
N ALA A 77 -7.40 8.72 7.80
CA ALA A 77 -7.76 7.62 8.71
C ALA A 77 -9.22 7.21 8.50
N GLY A 78 -9.50 5.92 8.37
CA GLY A 78 -10.85 5.43 8.16
C GLY A 78 -10.90 3.91 7.99
N TRP A 79 -12.12 3.36 8.05
CA TRP A 79 -12.34 1.94 7.83
C TRP A 79 -11.91 1.52 6.41
N GLY A 80 -11.23 0.37 6.31
CA GLY A 80 -10.75 -0.17 5.02
C GLY A 80 -9.52 0.54 4.44
N LYS A 81 -8.88 1.46 5.18
CA LYS A 81 -7.68 2.20 4.75
C LYS A 81 -6.48 1.78 5.61
N CYS A 82 -5.34 1.53 4.98
CA CYS A 82 -4.11 1.09 5.65
C CYS A 82 -2.95 2.11 5.56
N PHE A 83 -3.19 3.29 4.98
CA PHE A 83 -2.14 4.30 4.78
C PHE A 83 -1.47 4.72 6.09
N HIS A 84 -2.24 4.96 7.15
CA HIS A 84 -1.66 5.36 8.44
C HIS A 84 -0.76 4.26 9.04
N SER A 85 -1.15 2.99 8.88
CA SER A 85 -0.29 1.86 9.28
C SER A 85 1.00 1.85 8.47
N TRP A 86 0.94 2.11 7.16
CA TRP A 86 2.11 2.22 6.29
C TRP A 86 3.09 3.32 6.73
N GLU A 87 2.59 4.51 7.08
CA GLU A 87 3.44 5.61 7.56
C GLU A 87 4.13 5.30 8.89
N LEU A 88 3.44 4.59 9.79
CA LEU A 88 3.97 4.24 11.11
C LEU A 88 4.97 3.08 11.08
N LEU A 89 5.09 2.33 9.98
CA LEU A 89 6.04 1.24 9.88
C LEU A 89 7.48 1.77 9.91
N PRO A 90 8.39 1.20 10.71
CA PRO A 90 9.80 1.56 10.67
C PRO A 90 10.43 1.09 9.35
N ASP A 91 11.33 1.89 8.79
CA ASP A 91 12.03 1.57 7.54
C ASP A 91 12.80 0.23 7.64
N ARG A 92 13.44 -0.01 8.80
CA ARG A 92 14.03 -1.32 9.13
C ARG A 92 13.33 -1.99 10.31
N PRO A 93 12.84 -3.24 10.16
CA PRO A 93 12.28 -4.00 11.28
C PRO A 93 13.33 -4.21 12.39
N PRO A 94 12.93 -4.18 13.67
CA PRO A 94 13.87 -4.36 14.79
C PRO A 94 14.67 -5.65 14.73
N ILE A 95 14.09 -6.71 14.15
CA ILE A 95 14.67 -8.06 14.05
C ILE A 95 15.91 -8.08 13.13
N PHE A 96 15.97 -7.23 12.10
CA PHE A 96 17.09 -7.17 11.16
C PHE A 96 18.19 -6.16 11.56
N ARG A 97 18.11 -5.58 12.78
CA ARG A 97 19.13 -4.62 13.26
C ARG A 97 20.46 -5.27 13.67
N LYS A 98 20.55 -6.60 13.82
CA LYS A 98 21.75 -7.32 14.33
C LYS A 98 22.44 -8.28 13.34
N ALA A 99 22.47 -7.96 12.04
CA ALA A 99 23.28 -8.70 11.07
C ALA A 99 24.18 -7.73 10.29
N ARG A 100 25.19 -7.18 10.97
CA ARG A 100 26.34 -6.54 10.31
C ARG A 100 27.54 -6.59 11.28
N THR A 101 28.20 -7.75 11.29
CA THR A 101 29.61 -7.93 11.66
C THR A 101 30.42 -8.02 10.39
#